data_AF-A0A960UMF3-F1
#
_entry.id   AF-A0A960UMF3-F1
#
_cell.length_a   1.000
_cell.length_b   1.000
_cell.length_c   1.000
_cell.angle_alpha   90.00
_cell.angle_beta   90.00
_cell.angle_gamma   90.00
#
_symmetry.space_group_name_H-M   'P 1'
#
loop_
_entity.id
_entity.type
_entity.pdbx_description
1 polymer ?
#
loop_
_entity_poly.entity_id
_entity_poly.type
_entity_poly.pdbx_seq_one_letter_code
_entity_poly.pdbx_strand_id
1 'polypeptide(L)'
;MRYMLKGLRSNSWTTYTGVAHLALFVLFAGLSLADSRTVDGVDNWFKPMKFALSIGVFALTLSLLTPILLEWAREDKRRLRRVRLSSAVISLMLWGEILFIGGQAARGVASHFNIYTALDGAIYSAMGLMILTSTVMTGLFAAPFFLESPDSLRLKPLLLSGIRWGFVLFFLGSIAGGVMSSMLTHSVGDAGLARIPFLGWSLTAGDIRLVHLAGLHGIQVLPVLALLLSTRVALGRLLMAAYIGLFIGTVAITTVGISIARLISV
;
A
#
# COMPACT_ATOMS: atom_id res chain seq x y z
N MET A 1 24.36 -0.57 6.61
CA MET A 1 24.42 0.71 5.86
C MET A 1 24.86 0.55 4.39
N ARG A 2 26.08 0.08 4.08
CA ARG A 2 26.60 0.00 2.70
C ARG A 2 25.75 -0.84 1.73
N TYR A 3 25.18 -1.96 2.18
CA TYR A 3 24.27 -2.80 1.38
C TYR A 3 22.93 -2.11 1.07
N MET A 4 22.36 -1.36 2.02
CA MET A 4 21.11 -0.61 1.81
C MET A 4 21.29 0.53 0.81
N LEU A 5 22.41 1.26 0.89
CA LEU A 5 22.74 2.34 -0.06
C LEU A 5 23.04 1.82 -1.47
N LYS A 6 23.64 0.63 -1.58
CA LYS A 6 23.83 -0.07 -2.86
C LYS A 6 22.48 -0.50 -3.46
N GLY A 7 21.50 -0.81 -2.60
CA GLY A 7 20.15 -1.17 -3.01
C GLY A 7 19.41 -0.05 -3.73
N LEU A 8 19.44 1.16 -3.17
CA LEU A 8 18.86 2.37 -3.78
C LEU A 8 19.43 2.67 -5.18
N ARG A 9 20.68 2.30 -5.46
CA ARG A 9 21.33 2.48 -6.77
C ARG A 9 21.05 1.35 -7.76
N SER A 10 20.57 0.19 -7.30
CA SER A 10 20.42 -1.02 -8.11
C SER A 10 19.05 -1.18 -8.78
N ASN A 11 18.02 -0.49 -8.25
CA ASN A 11 16.70 -0.38 -8.86
C ASN A 11 16.29 1.09 -8.92
N SER A 12 16.65 1.75 -10.02
CA SER A 12 16.37 3.17 -10.24
C SER A 12 14.87 3.46 -10.22
N TRP A 13 14.03 2.61 -10.82
CA TRP A 13 12.61 2.89 -11.01
C TRP A 13 11.85 3.04 -9.69
N THR A 14 11.90 2.04 -8.81
CA THR A 14 11.16 2.09 -7.53
C THR A 14 11.78 3.07 -6.54
N THR A 15 13.10 3.29 -6.60
CA THR A 15 13.77 4.30 -5.79
C THR A 15 13.36 5.71 -6.19
N TYR A 16 13.45 6.05 -7.49
CA TYR A 16 13.05 7.36 -7.99
C TYR A 16 11.56 7.61 -7.79
N THR A 17 10.73 6.60 -8.04
CA THR A 17 9.29 6.67 -7.77
C THR A 17 9.04 6.95 -6.30
N GLY A 18 9.71 6.22 -5.40
CA GLY A 18 9.60 6.40 -3.96
C GLY A 18 9.93 7.82 -3.51
N VAL A 19 11.11 8.31 -3.87
CA VAL A 19 11.58 9.67 -3.50
C VAL A 19 10.69 10.75 -4.12
N ALA A 20 10.33 10.61 -5.40
CA ALA A 20 9.48 11.57 -6.08
C ALA A 20 8.09 11.65 -5.45
N HIS A 21 7.50 10.54 -5.01
CA HIS A 21 6.21 10.55 -4.34
C HIS A 21 6.28 11.17 -2.94
N LEU A 22 7.40 11.03 -2.22
CA LEU A 22 7.61 11.79 -0.98
C LEU A 22 7.73 13.30 -1.25
N ALA A 23 8.33 13.71 -2.37
CA ALA A 23 8.33 15.11 -2.78
C ALA A 23 6.93 15.59 -3.19
N LEU A 24 6.13 14.75 -3.87
CA LEU A 24 4.74 15.04 -4.20
C LEU A 24 3.87 15.18 -2.94
N PHE A 25 4.13 14.41 -1.88
CA PHE A 25 3.45 14.60 -0.60
C PHE A 25 3.66 16.04 -0.06
N VAL A 26 4.90 16.54 -0.10
CA VAL A 26 5.21 17.92 0.31
C VAL A 26 4.55 18.94 -0.62
N LEU A 27 4.55 18.69 -1.93
CA LEU A 27 3.87 19.55 -2.91
C LEU A 27 2.37 19.65 -2.63
N PHE A 28 1.69 18.51 -2.46
CA PHE A 28 0.25 18.48 -2.17
C PHE A 28 -0.08 19.10 -0.81
N ALA A 29 0.80 18.96 0.19
CA ALA A 29 0.66 19.68 1.45
C ALA A 29 0.72 21.21 1.24
N GLY A 30 1.62 21.70 0.38
CA GLY A 30 1.66 23.11 -0.01
C GLY A 30 0.40 23.58 -0.73
N LEU A 31 -0.15 22.74 -1.63
CA LEU A 31 -1.39 23.05 -2.35
C LEU A 31 -2.62 23.08 -1.42
N SER A 32 -2.69 22.19 -0.43
CA SER A 32 -3.74 22.20 0.62
C SER A 32 -3.80 23.54 1.37
N LEU A 33 -2.66 24.22 1.55
CA LEU A 33 -2.63 25.54 2.20
C LEU A 33 -3.13 26.67 1.29
N ALA A 34 -3.13 26.47 -0.04
CA ALA A 34 -3.47 27.48 -1.03
C ALA A 34 -4.86 27.28 -1.67
N ASP A 35 -5.44 26.10 -1.55
CA ASP A 35 -6.71 25.72 -2.16
C ASP A 35 -7.72 25.30 -1.07
N SER A 36 -8.77 26.09 -0.89
CA SER A 36 -9.78 25.87 0.15
C SER A 36 -10.91 24.93 -0.27
N ARG A 37 -10.83 24.31 -1.46
CA ARG A 37 -11.89 23.41 -1.94
C ARG A 37 -11.94 22.12 -1.11
N THR A 38 -13.16 21.63 -0.91
CA THR A 38 -13.39 20.37 -0.20
C THR A 38 -14.11 19.37 -1.08
N VAL A 39 -13.81 18.09 -0.89
CA VAL A 39 -14.56 16.95 -1.44
C VAL A 39 -15.06 16.13 -0.24
N ASP A 40 -16.36 15.88 -0.16
CA ASP A 40 -17.01 15.20 0.97
C ASP A 40 -16.72 15.85 2.35
N GLY A 41 -16.63 17.18 2.38
CA GLY A 41 -16.40 17.96 3.61
C GLY A 41 -14.96 17.87 4.15
N VAL A 42 -14.02 17.29 3.40
CA VAL A 42 -12.60 17.30 3.72
C VAL A 42 -11.80 17.99 2.62
N ASP A 43 -10.64 18.54 2.97
CA ASP A 43 -9.69 19.14 2.04
C ASP A 43 -9.41 18.21 0.85
N ASN A 44 -9.51 18.75 -0.38
CA ASN A 44 -9.38 17.99 -1.62
C ASN A 44 -7.98 17.40 -1.84
N TRP A 45 -6.92 18.02 -1.30
CA TRP A 45 -5.52 17.60 -1.44
C TRP A 45 -5.09 16.57 -0.40
N PHE A 46 -5.84 16.39 0.69
CA PHE A 46 -5.54 15.35 1.69
C PHE A 46 -5.50 13.93 1.09
N LYS A 47 -6.32 13.64 0.08
CA LYS A 47 -6.29 12.33 -0.60
C LYS A 47 -5.01 12.15 -1.44
N PRO A 48 -4.65 13.07 -2.37
CA PRO A 48 -3.33 13.07 -3.02
C PRO A 48 -2.16 12.90 -2.04
N MET A 49 -2.16 13.61 -0.89
CA MET A 49 -1.12 13.47 0.14
C MET A 49 -1.00 12.03 0.65
N LYS A 50 -2.11 11.42 1.10
CA LYS A 50 -2.11 10.05 1.64
C LYS A 50 -1.62 9.03 0.61
N PHE A 51 -2.06 9.17 -0.64
CA PHE A 51 -1.62 8.29 -1.72
C PHE A 51 -0.15 8.50 -2.06
N ALA A 52 0.32 9.75 -2.17
CA ALA A 52 1.73 10.04 -2.42
C ALA A 52 2.63 9.46 -1.31
N LEU A 53 2.26 9.63 -0.04
CA LEU A 53 3.00 9.04 1.07
C LEU A 53 3.01 7.50 1.00
N SER A 54 1.85 6.87 0.83
CA SER A 54 1.72 5.41 0.77
C SER A 54 2.49 4.80 -0.40
N ILE A 55 2.35 5.38 -1.60
CA ILE A 55 3.10 4.98 -2.80
C ILE A 55 4.60 5.17 -2.58
N GLY A 56 5.01 6.29 -1.99
CA GLY A 56 6.41 6.58 -1.68
C GLY A 56 7.03 5.49 -0.81
N VAL A 57 6.37 5.20 0.31
CA VAL A 57 6.80 4.15 1.26
C VAL A 57 6.79 2.76 0.59
N PHE A 58 5.74 2.42 -0.17
CA PHE A 58 5.65 1.15 -0.89
C PHE A 58 6.78 0.97 -1.90
N ALA A 59 7.02 1.96 -2.75
CA ALA A 59 8.07 1.90 -3.76
C ALA A 59 9.47 1.81 -3.13
N LEU A 60 9.73 2.54 -2.04
CA LEU A 60 10.97 2.40 -1.28
C LEU A 60 11.12 1.02 -0.64
N THR A 61 10.01 0.41 -0.19
CA THR A 61 10.00 -0.97 0.33
C THR A 61 10.43 -1.96 -0.76
N LEU A 62 9.88 -1.85 -1.96
CA LEU A 62 10.30 -2.68 -3.09
C LEU A 62 11.77 -2.43 -3.48
N SER A 63 12.23 -1.17 -3.42
CA SER A 63 13.64 -0.83 -3.64
C SER A 63 14.56 -1.56 -2.64
N LEU A 64 14.18 -1.67 -1.37
CA LEU A 64 14.94 -2.42 -0.36
C LEU A 64 14.95 -3.94 -0.61
N LEU A 65 13.88 -4.49 -1.17
CA LEU A 65 13.78 -5.93 -1.48
C LEU A 65 14.44 -6.32 -2.81
N THR A 66 14.58 -5.38 -3.74
CA THR A 66 15.11 -5.66 -5.08
C THR A 66 16.52 -6.25 -5.10
N PRO A 67 17.50 -5.79 -4.31
CA PRO A 67 18.87 -6.31 -4.35
C PRO A 67 18.95 -7.79 -4.04
N ILE A 68 18.09 -8.27 -3.13
CA ILE A 68 17.98 -9.69 -2.79
C ILE A 68 17.60 -10.49 -4.04
N LEU A 69 16.60 -10.01 -4.79
CA LEU A 69 16.13 -10.66 -6.01
C LEU A 69 17.12 -10.53 -7.16
N LEU A 70 17.84 -9.40 -7.29
CA LEU A 70 18.86 -9.23 -8.32
C LEU A 70 20.07 -10.13 -8.07
N GLU A 71 20.47 -10.33 -6.81
CA GLU A 71 21.53 -11.26 -6.45
C GLU A 71 21.11 -12.71 -6.70
N TRP A 72 19.90 -13.09 -6.29
CA TRP A 72 19.31 -14.41 -6.59
C TRP A 72 19.20 -14.67 -8.10
N ALA A 73 18.84 -13.66 -8.88
CA ALA A 73 18.66 -13.77 -10.32
C ALA A 73 19.96 -13.64 -11.14
N ARG A 74 21.12 -13.35 -10.51
CA ARG A 74 22.32 -12.84 -11.19
C ARG A 74 22.82 -13.70 -12.36
N GLU A 75 22.65 -15.02 -12.27
CA GLU A 75 23.11 -16.00 -13.27
C GLU A 75 22.07 -16.29 -14.36
N ASP A 76 20.83 -15.81 -14.22
CA ASP A 76 19.73 -16.05 -15.16
C ASP A 76 19.16 -14.73 -15.69
N LYS A 77 19.46 -14.44 -16.95
CA LYS A 77 19.02 -13.23 -17.66
C LYS A 77 17.49 -13.09 -17.69
N ARG A 78 16.73 -14.18 -17.73
CA ARG A 78 15.25 -14.14 -17.74
C ARG A 78 14.73 -13.71 -16.37
N ARG A 79 15.29 -14.24 -15.28
CA ARG A 79 14.96 -13.83 -13.90
C ARG A 79 15.27 -12.36 -13.67
N LEU A 80 16.44 -11.88 -14.12
CA LEU A 80 16.81 -10.46 -14.02
C LEU A 80 15.84 -9.56 -14.77
N ARG A 81 15.50 -9.92 -16.02
CA ARG A 81 14.54 -9.18 -16.83
C ARG A 81 13.17 -9.10 -16.14
N ARG A 82 12.70 -10.21 -15.57
CA ARG A 82 11.42 -10.25 -14.84
C ARG A 82 11.42 -9.29 -13.64
N VAL A 83 12.43 -9.33 -12.77
CA VAL A 83 12.50 -8.45 -11.58
C VAL A 83 12.50 -6.97 -11.98
N ARG A 84 13.29 -6.62 -13.02
CA ARG A 84 13.36 -5.25 -13.53
C ARG A 84 12.05 -4.80 -14.19
N LEU A 85 11.44 -5.66 -15.01
CA LEU A 85 10.18 -5.37 -15.68
C LEU A 85 9.05 -5.18 -14.67
N SER A 86 8.92 -6.07 -13.67
CA SER A 86 7.96 -5.92 -12.59
C SER A 86 8.12 -4.57 -11.89
N SER A 87 9.35 -4.22 -11.51
CA SER A 87 9.64 -2.95 -10.85
C SER A 87 9.29 -1.73 -11.70
N ALA A 88 9.59 -1.77 -13.01
CA ALA A 88 9.30 -0.69 -13.94
C ALA A 88 7.79 -0.53 -14.18
N VAL A 89 7.07 -1.62 -14.40
CA VAL A 89 5.61 -1.58 -14.63
C VAL A 89 4.88 -1.13 -13.37
N ILE A 90 5.24 -1.65 -12.18
CA ILE A 90 4.69 -1.18 -10.90
C ILE A 90 4.88 0.33 -10.79
N SER A 91 6.10 0.82 -11.01
CA SER A 91 6.40 2.26 -10.93
C SER A 91 5.56 3.08 -11.90
N LEU A 92 5.44 2.64 -13.16
CA LEU A 92 4.63 3.33 -14.17
C LEU A 92 3.15 3.40 -13.78
N MET A 93 2.57 2.30 -13.28
CA MET A 93 1.17 2.28 -12.85
C MET A 93 0.92 3.20 -11.65
N LEU A 94 1.86 3.26 -10.70
CA LEU A 94 1.76 4.14 -9.53
C LEU A 94 1.87 5.62 -9.91
N TRP A 95 2.69 5.97 -10.91
CA TRP A 95 2.72 7.30 -11.49
C TRP A 95 1.41 7.69 -12.16
N GLY A 96 0.82 6.79 -12.96
CA GLY A 96 -0.49 7.02 -13.57
C GLY A 96 -1.58 7.26 -12.52
N GLU A 97 -1.59 6.45 -11.47
CA GLU A 97 -2.53 6.58 -10.35
C GLU A 97 -2.44 7.95 -9.69
N ILE A 98 -1.24 8.40 -9.29
CA ILE A 98 -1.11 9.68 -8.59
C ILE A 98 -1.45 10.88 -9.48
N LEU A 99 -1.19 10.77 -10.79
CA LEU A 99 -1.58 11.80 -11.77
C LEU A 99 -3.09 11.94 -11.86
N PHE A 100 -3.82 10.82 -11.94
CA PHE A 100 -5.29 10.87 -11.96
C PHE A 100 -5.88 11.35 -10.62
N ILE A 101 -5.32 10.91 -9.49
CA ILE A 101 -5.77 11.37 -8.17
C ILE A 101 -5.53 12.88 -8.00
N GLY A 102 -4.33 13.36 -8.32
CA GLY A 102 -4.00 14.78 -8.26
C GLY A 102 -4.82 15.62 -9.24
N GLY A 103 -5.05 15.10 -10.46
CA GLY A 103 -5.89 15.75 -11.46
C GLY A 103 -7.35 15.88 -11.02
N GLN A 104 -7.92 14.85 -10.40
CA GLN A 104 -9.28 14.92 -9.85
C GLN A 104 -9.37 15.88 -8.66
N ALA A 105 -8.35 15.90 -7.78
CA ALA A 105 -8.27 16.90 -6.71
C ALA A 105 -8.19 18.33 -7.25
N ALA A 106 -7.40 18.56 -8.30
CA ALA A 106 -7.31 19.86 -8.98
C ALA A 106 -8.63 20.30 -9.63
N ARG A 107 -9.47 19.34 -10.06
CA ARG A 107 -10.84 19.57 -10.55
C ARG A 107 -11.85 19.79 -9.41
N GLY A 108 -11.48 19.53 -8.16
CA GLY A 108 -12.37 19.65 -7.00
C GLY A 108 -13.42 18.55 -6.92
N VAL A 109 -13.14 17.35 -7.46
CA VAL A 109 -14.07 16.22 -7.46
C VAL A 109 -13.41 14.95 -6.90
N ALA A 110 -14.22 13.96 -6.51
CA ALA A 110 -13.72 12.70 -6.00
C ALA A 110 -12.98 11.89 -7.09
N SER A 111 -11.92 11.16 -6.70
CA SER A 111 -11.18 10.29 -7.62
C SER A 111 -11.56 8.82 -7.56
N HIS A 112 -12.08 8.33 -6.43
CA HIS A 112 -12.55 6.94 -6.28
C HIS A 112 -14.06 6.99 -6.06
N PHE A 113 -14.76 5.99 -6.60
CA PHE A 113 -16.24 5.91 -6.60
C PHE A 113 -16.95 7.02 -7.38
N ASN A 114 -16.19 7.89 -8.06
CA ASN A 114 -16.74 8.96 -8.87
C ASN A 114 -17.04 8.45 -10.29
N ILE A 115 -18.32 8.22 -10.53
CA ILE A 115 -18.87 7.82 -11.83
C ILE A 115 -19.97 8.79 -12.30
N TYR A 116 -19.97 10.03 -11.79
CA TYR A 116 -21.02 11.02 -12.08
C TYR A 116 -21.01 11.50 -13.53
N THR A 117 -19.85 11.49 -14.19
CA THR A 117 -19.69 11.87 -15.60
C THR A 117 -18.92 10.82 -16.38
N ALA A 118 -19.01 10.83 -17.72
CA ALA A 118 -18.27 9.92 -18.58
C ALA A 118 -16.74 10.03 -18.37
N LEU A 119 -16.23 11.25 -18.21
CA LEU A 119 -14.81 11.49 -17.93
C LEU A 119 -14.42 10.91 -16.55
N ASP A 120 -15.24 11.10 -15.53
CA ASP A 120 -14.93 10.60 -14.18
C ASP A 120 -14.95 9.09 -14.12
N GLY A 121 -15.95 8.46 -14.76
CA GLY A 121 -16.01 7.00 -14.90
C GLY A 121 -14.83 6.43 -15.68
N ALA A 122 -14.37 7.12 -16.74
CA ALA A 122 -13.18 6.71 -17.50
C ALA A 122 -11.90 6.80 -16.65
N ILE A 123 -11.72 7.91 -15.91
CA ILE A 123 -10.58 8.08 -15.00
C ILE A 123 -10.61 7.01 -13.90
N TYR A 124 -11.76 6.81 -13.26
CA TYR A 124 -11.92 5.81 -12.20
C TYR A 124 -11.63 4.39 -12.70
N SER A 125 -12.10 4.03 -13.89
CA SER A 125 -11.83 2.73 -14.51
C SER A 125 -10.35 2.56 -14.88
N ALA A 126 -9.70 3.61 -15.40
CA ALA A 126 -8.28 3.59 -15.72
C ALA A 126 -7.42 3.38 -14.48
N MET A 127 -7.70 4.10 -13.39
CA MET A 127 -7.06 3.92 -12.09
C MET A 127 -7.22 2.48 -11.57
N GLY A 128 -8.45 1.93 -11.63
CA GLY A 128 -8.71 0.54 -11.26
C GLY A 128 -7.85 -0.46 -12.03
N LEU A 129 -7.74 -0.30 -13.35
CA LEU A 129 -6.88 -1.15 -14.20
C LEU A 129 -5.39 -0.98 -13.87
N MET A 130 -4.93 0.24 -13.59
CA MET A 130 -3.56 0.53 -13.18
C MET A 130 -3.20 -0.17 -11.87
N ILE A 131 -4.05 -0.06 -10.84
CA ILE A 131 -3.82 -0.71 -9.55
C ILE A 131 -3.93 -2.24 -9.64
N LEU A 132 -4.85 -2.77 -10.44
CA LEU A 132 -4.92 -4.21 -10.72
C LEU A 132 -3.61 -4.70 -11.36
N THR A 133 -3.15 -4.01 -12.39
CA THR A 133 -1.89 -4.33 -13.08
C THR A 133 -0.70 -4.25 -12.12
N SER A 134 -0.61 -3.19 -11.32
CA SER A 134 0.41 -3.01 -10.29
C SER A 134 0.40 -4.15 -9.27
N THR A 135 -0.78 -4.59 -8.82
CA THR A 135 -0.96 -5.68 -7.87
C THR A 135 -0.48 -7.01 -8.46
N VAL A 136 -0.85 -7.32 -9.71
CA VAL A 136 -0.38 -8.52 -10.42
C VAL A 136 1.14 -8.52 -10.58
N MET A 137 1.72 -7.39 -11.01
CA MET A 137 3.17 -7.26 -11.14
C MET A 137 3.91 -7.35 -9.80
N THR A 138 3.28 -6.89 -8.71
CA THR A 138 3.77 -7.09 -7.34
C THR A 138 3.76 -8.57 -6.96
N GLY A 139 2.75 -9.34 -7.38
CA GLY A 139 2.74 -10.81 -7.28
C GLY A 139 3.93 -11.46 -7.99
N LEU A 140 4.20 -11.06 -9.24
CA LEU A 140 5.36 -11.55 -9.99
C LEU A 140 6.70 -11.16 -9.35
N PHE A 141 6.78 -9.96 -8.75
CA PHE A 141 7.94 -9.53 -7.98
C PHE A 141 8.11 -10.37 -6.71
N ALA A 142 7.00 -10.68 -6.02
CA ALA A 142 7.00 -11.39 -4.75
C ALA A 142 7.27 -12.91 -4.89
N ALA A 143 6.93 -13.49 -6.05
CA ALA A 143 6.96 -14.94 -6.28
C ALA A 143 8.25 -15.66 -5.81
N PRO A 144 9.48 -15.15 -6.06
CA PRO A 144 10.69 -15.82 -5.59
C PRO A 144 10.75 -15.97 -4.07
N PHE A 145 10.22 -15.01 -3.31
CA PHE A 145 10.20 -15.11 -1.85
C PHE A 145 9.35 -16.31 -1.37
N PHE A 146 8.33 -16.72 -2.13
CA PHE A 146 7.50 -17.87 -1.79
C PHE A 146 8.05 -19.20 -2.31
N LEU A 147 8.73 -19.17 -3.47
CA LEU A 147 9.16 -20.37 -4.17
C LEU A 147 10.57 -20.84 -3.80
N GLU A 148 11.39 -19.97 -3.23
CA GLU A 148 12.79 -20.25 -2.93
C GLU A 148 13.05 -20.49 -1.44
N SER A 149 14.12 -21.23 -1.13
CA SER A 149 14.56 -21.47 0.24
C SER A 149 15.23 -20.23 0.85
N PRO A 150 15.32 -20.13 2.19
CA PRO A 150 16.11 -19.10 2.86
C PRO A 150 17.55 -19.04 2.37
N ASP A 151 18.18 -20.20 2.11
CA ASP A 151 19.57 -20.29 1.66
C ASP A 151 19.75 -19.77 0.23
N SER A 152 18.83 -20.13 -0.69
CA SER A 152 18.84 -19.62 -2.08
C SER A 152 18.76 -18.09 -2.13
N LEU A 153 18.00 -17.48 -1.22
CA LEU A 153 17.82 -16.03 -1.13
C LEU A 153 18.82 -15.36 -0.17
N ARG A 154 19.65 -16.14 0.53
CA ARG A 154 20.60 -15.66 1.56
C ARG A 154 19.92 -14.85 2.67
N LEU A 155 18.74 -15.30 3.10
CA LEU A 155 17.95 -14.67 4.15
C LEU A 155 17.86 -15.57 5.38
N LYS A 156 17.83 -14.95 6.56
CA LYS A 156 17.46 -15.66 7.79
C LYS A 156 16.00 -16.16 7.67
N PRO A 157 15.65 -17.36 8.18
CA PRO A 157 14.29 -17.90 8.07
C PRO A 157 13.20 -16.97 8.62
N LEU A 158 13.47 -16.28 9.73
CA LEU A 158 12.52 -15.32 10.31
C LEU A 158 12.26 -14.13 9.38
N LEU A 159 13.31 -13.57 8.75
CA LEU A 159 13.17 -12.45 7.83
C LEU A 159 12.39 -12.85 6.57
N LEU A 160 12.67 -14.04 6.02
CA LEU A 160 11.89 -14.55 4.88
C LEU A 160 10.43 -14.76 5.26
N SER A 161 10.15 -15.27 6.47
CA SER A 161 8.78 -15.38 6.99
C SER A 161 8.09 -14.01 7.09
N GLY A 162 8.79 -12.99 7.60
CA GLY A 162 8.30 -11.61 7.65
C GLY A 162 7.96 -11.04 6.28
N ILE A 163 8.81 -11.28 5.27
CA ILE A 163 8.56 -10.90 3.88
C ILE A 163 7.34 -11.61 3.32
N ARG A 164 7.24 -12.93 3.50
CA ARG A 164 6.10 -13.73 3.00
C ARG A 164 4.78 -13.26 3.60
N TRP A 165 4.69 -13.19 4.93
CA TRP A 165 3.47 -12.74 5.58
C TRP A 165 3.16 -11.27 5.28
N GLY A 166 4.18 -10.43 5.10
CA GLY A 166 3.99 -9.05 4.66
C GLY A 166 3.32 -8.96 3.29
N PHE A 167 3.76 -9.78 2.33
CA PHE A 167 3.09 -9.89 1.02
C PHE A 167 1.71 -10.52 1.10
N VAL A 168 1.49 -11.54 1.94
CA VAL A 168 0.15 -12.13 2.14
C VAL A 168 -0.82 -11.06 2.62
N LEU A 169 -0.46 -10.30 3.65
CA LEU A 169 -1.31 -9.22 4.15
C LEU A 169 -1.50 -8.11 3.12
N PHE A 170 -0.46 -7.78 2.34
CA PHE A 170 -0.59 -6.83 1.22
C PHE A 170 -1.67 -7.26 0.23
N PHE A 171 -1.67 -8.53 -0.21
CA PHE A 171 -2.69 -9.02 -1.14
C PHE A 171 -4.09 -9.07 -0.52
N LEU A 172 -4.21 -9.44 0.77
CA LEU A 172 -5.50 -9.38 1.48
C LEU A 172 -5.99 -7.93 1.61
N GLY A 173 -5.09 -6.97 1.86
CA GLY A 173 -5.38 -5.54 1.83
C GLY A 173 -5.83 -5.08 0.44
N SER A 174 -5.17 -5.51 -0.63
CA SER A 174 -5.59 -5.20 -2.00
C SER A 174 -6.98 -5.75 -2.34
N ILE A 175 -7.32 -6.95 -1.86
CA ILE A 175 -8.68 -7.50 -1.98
C ILE A 175 -9.70 -6.60 -1.28
N ALA A 176 -9.40 -6.11 -0.07
CA ALA A 176 -10.26 -5.14 0.62
C ALA A 176 -10.49 -3.86 -0.21
N GLY A 177 -9.45 -3.39 -0.94
CA GLY A 177 -9.57 -2.30 -1.91
C GLY A 177 -10.55 -2.63 -3.06
N GLY A 178 -10.44 -3.84 -3.61
CA GLY A 178 -11.36 -4.35 -4.63
C GLY A 178 -12.80 -4.46 -4.13
N VAL A 179 -13.00 -4.91 -2.89
CA VAL A 179 -14.33 -4.97 -2.24
C VAL A 179 -14.94 -3.58 -2.16
N MET A 180 -14.19 -2.57 -1.66
CA MET A 180 -14.67 -1.18 -1.64
C MET A 180 -15.06 -0.70 -3.04
N SER A 181 -14.24 -1.00 -4.05
CA SER A 181 -14.53 -0.65 -5.45
C SER A 181 -15.81 -1.29 -5.96
N SER A 182 -16.09 -2.55 -5.63
CA SER A 182 -17.31 -3.25 -6.05
C SER A 182 -18.58 -2.72 -5.38
N MET A 183 -18.45 -2.19 -4.16
CA MET A 183 -19.56 -1.63 -3.40
C MET A 183 -19.79 -0.14 -3.68
N LEU A 184 -18.83 0.51 -4.37
CA LEU A 184 -18.76 1.97 -4.52
C LEU A 184 -18.83 2.73 -3.19
N THR A 185 -18.39 2.07 -2.11
CA THR A 185 -18.33 2.63 -0.76
C THR A 185 -17.25 1.92 0.04
N HIS A 186 -16.88 2.52 1.16
CA HIS A 186 -15.91 1.97 2.10
C HIS A 186 -16.54 1.61 3.45
N SER A 187 -17.83 1.89 3.64
CA SER A 187 -18.53 1.63 4.90
C SER A 187 -19.35 0.34 4.85
N VAL A 188 -19.40 -0.37 5.97
CA VAL A 188 -20.26 -1.52 6.22
C VAL A 188 -21.24 -1.16 7.34
N GLY A 189 -22.53 -1.13 7.02
CA GLY A 189 -23.57 -0.62 7.93
C GLY A 189 -23.89 0.87 7.72
N ASP A 190 -24.67 1.46 8.62
CA ASP A 190 -25.05 2.87 8.54
C ASP A 190 -23.91 3.79 9.02
N ALA A 191 -23.30 4.46 8.04
CA ALA A 191 -22.16 5.32 8.27
C ALA A 191 -22.52 6.59 9.07
N GLY A 192 -23.79 6.99 9.15
CA GLY A 192 -24.21 8.24 9.79
C GLY A 192 -23.42 9.46 9.29
N LEU A 193 -23.38 10.53 10.08
CA LEU A 193 -22.64 11.76 9.73
C LEU A 193 -21.32 11.93 10.49
N ALA A 194 -21.15 11.26 11.63
CA ALA A 194 -19.99 11.46 12.49
C ALA A 194 -18.73 10.79 11.91
N ARG A 195 -17.61 11.53 11.85
CA ARG A 195 -16.35 11.09 11.23
C ARG A 195 -15.15 11.40 12.11
N ILE A 196 -14.11 10.57 12.04
CA ILE A 196 -12.79 10.91 12.59
C ILE A 196 -12.17 12.05 11.76
N PRO A 197 -11.79 13.19 12.38
CA PRO A 197 -11.09 14.26 11.67
C PRO A 197 -9.85 13.75 10.93
N PHE A 198 -9.53 14.37 9.78
CA PHE A 198 -8.44 13.99 8.87
C PHE A 198 -8.60 12.62 8.18
N LEU A 199 -8.96 11.55 8.90
CA LEU A 199 -9.15 10.21 8.33
C LEU A 199 -10.43 10.10 7.51
N GLY A 200 -11.50 10.76 7.96
CA GLY A 200 -12.83 10.70 7.34
C GLY A 200 -13.53 9.35 7.57
N TRP A 201 -13.11 8.57 8.56
CA TRP A 201 -13.67 7.26 8.88
C TRP A 201 -14.94 7.36 9.72
N SER A 202 -15.92 6.50 9.48
CA SER A 202 -17.19 6.52 10.23
C SER A 202 -17.01 6.15 11.71
N LEU A 203 -17.67 6.91 12.59
CA LEU A 203 -17.78 6.60 14.02
C LEU A 203 -18.95 5.65 14.35
N THR A 204 -19.74 5.22 13.37
CA THR A 204 -20.93 4.40 13.60
C THR A 204 -20.94 3.10 12.80
N ALA A 205 -20.26 3.08 11.65
CA ALA A 205 -20.11 1.91 10.79
C ALA A 205 -18.69 1.34 10.80
N GLY A 206 -18.56 0.10 10.35
CA GLY A 206 -17.27 -0.48 9.97
C GLY A 206 -16.69 0.25 8.76
N ASP A 207 -15.37 0.43 8.71
CA ASP A 207 -14.67 1.13 7.63
C ASP A 207 -13.57 0.24 7.02
N ILE A 208 -13.81 -0.23 5.79
CA ILE A 208 -12.93 -1.15 5.07
C ILE A 208 -11.57 -0.52 4.78
N ARG A 209 -11.45 0.83 4.80
CA ARG A 209 -10.15 1.50 4.61
C ARG A 209 -9.14 1.13 5.69
N LEU A 210 -9.59 0.81 6.91
CA LEU A 210 -8.69 0.39 7.97
C LEU A 210 -8.12 -1.02 7.71
N VAL A 211 -8.97 -1.96 7.25
CA VAL A 211 -8.52 -3.27 6.76
C VAL A 211 -7.53 -3.11 5.61
N HIS A 212 -7.88 -2.27 4.63
CA HIS A 212 -7.05 -1.99 3.48
C HIS A 212 -5.68 -1.42 3.90
N LEU A 213 -5.66 -0.41 4.77
CA LEU A 213 -4.44 0.21 5.28
C LEU A 213 -3.55 -0.79 6.02
N ALA A 214 -4.10 -1.53 6.97
CA ALA A 214 -3.35 -2.51 7.76
C ALA A 214 -2.81 -3.64 6.87
N GLY A 215 -3.61 -4.11 5.90
CA GLY A 215 -3.19 -5.13 4.95
C GLY A 215 -2.06 -4.65 4.06
N LEU A 216 -2.26 -3.52 3.33
CA LEU A 216 -1.25 -2.95 2.44
C LEU A 216 0.08 -2.70 3.15
N HIS A 217 0.05 -2.26 4.41
CA HIS A 217 1.26 -1.94 5.15
C HIS A 217 1.95 -3.13 5.83
N GLY A 218 1.37 -4.33 5.76
CA GLY A 218 2.00 -5.56 6.25
C GLY A 218 3.37 -5.82 5.62
N ILE A 219 3.55 -5.43 4.35
CA ILE A 219 4.83 -5.56 3.61
C ILE A 219 5.95 -4.67 4.17
N GLN A 220 5.62 -3.60 4.90
CA GLN A 220 6.63 -2.82 5.65
C GLN A 220 6.82 -3.37 7.06
N VAL A 221 5.72 -3.57 7.78
CA VAL A 221 5.75 -3.84 9.22
C VAL A 221 6.39 -5.20 9.51
N LEU A 222 5.95 -6.27 8.84
CA LEU A 222 6.37 -7.63 9.17
C LEU A 222 7.85 -7.90 8.84
N PRO A 223 8.41 -7.47 7.70
CA PRO A 223 9.85 -7.60 7.45
C PRO A 223 10.71 -6.80 8.42
N VAL A 224 10.28 -5.59 8.81
CA VAL A 224 11.02 -4.76 9.77
C VAL A 224 11.02 -5.41 11.15
N LEU A 225 9.86 -5.89 11.63
CA LEU A 225 9.79 -6.64 12.89
C LEU A 225 10.70 -7.86 12.87
N ALA A 226 10.65 -8.65 11.79
CA ALA A 226 11.49 -9.83 11.62
C ALA A 226 13.00 -9.51 11.57
N LEU A 227 13.37 -8.38 10.95
CA LEU A 227 14.75 -7.91 10.87
C LEU A 227 15.27 -7.49 12.26
N LEU A 228 14.50 -6.65 12.97
CA LEU A 228 14.85 -6.13 14.29
C LEU A 228 14.93 -7.23 15.35
N LEU A 229 14.12 -8.28 15.22
CA LEU A 229 14.02 -9.38 16.18
C LEU A 229 14.76 -10.64 15.70
N SER A 230 15.69 -10.50 14.75
CA SER A 230 16.42 -11.63 14.18
C SER A 230 17.34 -12.38 15.15
N THR A 231 17.59 -11.81 16.34
CA THR A 231 18.30 -12.45 17.47
C THR A 231 17.34 -12.91 18.58
N ARG A 232 16.06 -12.52 18.53
CA ARG A 232 15.01 -12.86 19.50
C ARG A 232 13.84 -13.55 18.78
N VAL A 233 14.12 -14.71 18.20
CA VAL A 233 13.22 -15.37 17.23
C VAL A 233 11.83 -15.65 17.80
N ALA A 234 11.73 -16.12 19.04
CA ALA A 234 10.44 -16.39 19.69
C ALA A 234 9.58 -15.12 19.80
N LEU A 235 10.18 -14.02 20.26
CA LEU A 235 9.52 -12.71 20.34
C LEU A 235 9.14 -12.18 18.95
N GLY A 236 10.02 -12.36 17.96
CA GLY A 236 9.73 -12.02 16.56
C GLY A 236 8.50 -12.74 16.02
N ARG A 237 8.40 -14.06 16.22
CA ARG A 237 7.23 -14.85 15.82
C ARG A 237 5.97 -14.41 16.55
N LEU A 238 6.06 -14.14 17.86
CA LEU A 238 4.94 -13.67 18.67
C LEU A 238 4.38 -12.34 18.16
N LEU A 239 5.24 -11.34 17.93
CA LEU A 239 4.80 -10.02 17.48
C LEU A 239 4.29 -10.01 16.04
N MET A 240 4.86 -10.83 15.16
CA MET A 240 4.30 -11.06 13.83
C MET A 240 2.90 -11.69 13.91
N ALA A 241 2.72 -12.72 14.75
CA ALA A 241 1.43 -13.36 14.97
C ALA A 241 0.41 -12.38 15.59
N ALA A 242 0.84 -11.52 16.51
CA ALA A 242 -0.01 -10.49 17.10
C ALA A 242 -0.49 -9.48 16.05
N TYR A 243 0.39 -9.04 15.14
CA TYR A 243 0.00 -8.15 14.04
C TYR A 243 -1.00 -8.81 13.09
N ILE A 244 -0.78 -10.08 12.73
CA ILE A 244 -1.72 -10.85 11.90
C ILE A 244 -3.05 -11.03 12.62
N GLY A 245 -3.04 -11.34 13.92
CA GLY A 245 -4.24 -11.43 14.75
C GLY A 245 -5.01 -10.11 14.82
N LEU A 246 -4.30 -8.98 14.97
CA LEU A 246 -4.90 -7.64 14.93
C LEU A 246 -5.55 -7.35 13.57
N PHE A 247 -4.90 -7.71 12.47
CA PHE A 247 -5.46 -7.58 11.12
C PHE A 247 -6.74 -8.42 10.98
N ILE A 248 -6.73 -9.69 11.40
CA ILE A 248 -7.91 -10.56 11.35
C ILE A 248 -9.05 -10.01 12.22
N GLY A 249 -8.74 -9.54 13.43
CA GLY A 249 -9.73 -8.90 14.30
C GLY A 249 -10.33 -7.65 13.67
N THR A 250 -9.50 -6.82 13.01
CA THR A 250 -9.94 -5.64 12.26
C THR A 250 -10.91 -6.01 11.14
N VAL A 251 -10.60 -7.08 10.38
CA VAL A 251 -11.49 -7.62 9.33
C VAL A 251 -12.82 -8.07 9.92
N ALA A 252 -12.79 -8.84 11.01
CA ALA A 252 -14.00 -9.38 11.64
C ALA A 252 -14.92 -8.26 12.13
N ILE A 253 -14.38 -7.29 12.89
CA ILE A 253 -15.12 -6.15 13.43
C ILE A 253 -15.71 -5.28 12.30
N THR A 254 -14.90 -5.02 11.27
CA THR A 254 -15.33 -4.21 10.11
C THR A 254 -16.45 -4.90 9.33
N THR A 255 -16.35 -6.20 9.09
CA THR A 255 -17.34 -6.97 8.31
C THR A 255 -18.71 -7.05 8.99
N VAL A 256 -18.76 -7.00 10.33
CA VAL A 256 -20.03 -6.96 11.08
C VAL A 256 -20.56 -5.53 11.29
N GLY A 257 -19.93 -4.53 10.66
CA GLY A 257 -20.36 -3.14 10.65
C GLY A 257 -20.08 -2.37 11.94
N ILE A 258 -19.19 -2.86 12.80
CA ILE A 258 -18.83 -2.18 14.04
C ILE A 258 -17.71 -1.17 13.76
N SER A 259 -17.90 0.08 14.20
CA SER A 259 -16.85 1.10 14.13
C SER A 259 -15.74 0.80 15.13
N ILE A 260 -14.51 0.62 14.63
CA ILE A 260 -13.31 0.46 15.47
C ILE A 260 -13.04 1.73 16.28
N ALA A 261 -13.42 2.91 15.76
CA ALA A 261 -13.26 4.16 16.48
C ALA A 261 -14.04 4.18 17.80
N ARG A 262 -15.25 3.57 17.83
CA ARG A 262 -16.03 3.41 19.06
C ARG A 262 -15.35 2.53 20.09
N LEU A 263 -14.58 1.53 19.67
CA LEU A 263 -13.90 0.62 20.58
C LEU A 263 -12.71 1.27 21.30
N ILE A 264 -12.19 2.38 20.76
CA ILE A 264 -11.00 3.10 21.28
C ILE A 264 -11.42 4.38 22.03
N SER A 265 -12.65 4.85 21.84
CA SER A 265 -13.19 6.06 22.48
C SER A 265 -13.93 5.80 23.81
N VAL A 266 -13.83 4.59 24.36
CA VAL A 266 -14.36 4.19 25.68
C VAL A 266 -13.19 4.07 26.64
#